data_AF-A0A3N5VI50-F1
#
_entry.id   AF-A0A3N5VI50-F1
#
_cell.length_a   1.000
_cell.length_b   1.000
_cell.length_c   1.000
_cell.angle_alpha   90.00
_cell.angle_beta   90.00
_cell.angle_gamma   90.00
#
_symmetry.space_group_name_H-M   'P 1'
#
loop_
_entity.id
_entity.type
_entity.pdbx_description
1 polymer ?
#
loop_
_entity_poly.entity_id
_entity_poly.type
_entity_poly.pdbx_seq_one_letter_code
_entity_poly.pdbx_strand_id
1 'polypeptide(L)'
;MANEEQVNILKQDVAVWNKWREKHFAVKIDLSQANLKGAVLIGANLSAADLSGANFSQADLCGAILSGAKLAGSNFLKVVMGNTIFGNSDLSEAIGLENVVHRAPSRVATDTFALSKGKIPEAFPQGCGLSSAEIECKELSNPKLSNEEMNRRFTSKPGSSGFCAFYLVEHKSWR
;
A
#
# COMPACT_ATOMS: atom_id res chain seq x y z
N MET A 1 -6.91 14.21 -13.97
CA MET A 1 -5.91 15.29 -13.86
C MET A 1 -6.21 15.97 -12.53
N ALA A 2 -5.20 16.15 -11.69
CA ALA A 2 -5.38 16.55 -10.30
C ALA A 2 -6.12 17.88 -10.15
N ASN A 3 -6.83 18.02 -9.02
CA ASN A 3 -7.35 19.30 -8.58
C ASN A 3 -6.18 20.18 -8.08
N GLU A 4 -5.89 21.26 -8.80
CA GLU A 4 -4.74 22.13 -8.50
C GLU A 4 -4.84 22.82 -7.14
N GLU A 5 -6.05 23.19 -6.70
CA GLU A 5 -6.27 23.79 -5.38
C GLU A 5 -5.85 22.81 -4.27
N GLN A 6 -6.28 21.55 -4.38
CA GLN A 6 -5.92 20.50 -3.41
C GLN A 6 -4.42 20.21 -3.42
N VAL A 7 -3.80 20.15 -4.60
CA VAL A 7 -2.35 19.96 -4.73
C VAL A 7 -1.58 21.14 -4.10
N ASN A 8 -2.04 22.37 -4.30
CA ASN A 8 -1.40 23.56 -3.75
C ASN A 8 -1.49 23.61 -2.23
N ILE A 9 -2.65 23.28 -1.65
CA ILE A 9 -2.82 23.18 -0.20
C ILE A 9 -1.87 22.12 0.37
N LEU A 10 -1.80 20.94 -0.25
CA LEU A 10 -0.94 19.85 0.21
C LEU A 10 0.55 20.22 0.15
N LYS A 11 0.97 20.91 -0.92
CA LYS A 11 2.38 21.34 -1.09
C LYS A 11 2.77 22.49 -0.19
N GLN A 12 1.81 23.29 0.26
CA GLN A 12 2.08 24.42 1.14
C GLN A 12 2.50 23.95 2.53
N ASP A 13 1.66 23.15 3.17
CA ASP A 13 1.90 22.66 4.54
C ASP A 13 0.97 21.47 4.85
N VAL A 14 1.54 20.39 5.40
CA VAL A 14 0.79 19.18 5.76
C VAL A 14 -0.21 19.43 6.89
N ALA A 15 0.09 20.30 7.86
CA ALA A 15 -0.83 20.67 8.92
C ALA A 15 -2.01 21.47 8.37
N VAL A 16 -1.78 22.34 7.37
CA VAL A 16 -2.86 23.06 6.67
C VAL A 16 -3.74 22.07 5.90
N TRP A 17 -3.12 21.13 5.19
CA TRP A 17 -3.83 20.04 4.50
C TRP A 17 -4.70 19.22 5.46
N ASN A 18 -4.14 18.78 6.59
CA ASN A 18 -4.86 17.97 7.55
C ASN A 18 -6.04 18.74 8.17
N LYS A 19 -5.86 20.02 8.52
CA LYS A 19 -6.97 20.90 8.96
C LYS A 19 -8.03 21.10 7.88
N TRP A 20 -7.61 21.21 6.62
CA TRP A 20 -8.54 21.32 5.50
C TRP A 20 -9.35 20.02 5.35
N ARG A 21 -8.72 18.85 5.50
CA ARG A 21 -9.38 17.53 5.47
C ARG A 21 -10.42 17.36 6.57
N GLU A 22 -10.17 17.88 7.77
CA GLU A 22 -11.14 17.86 8.89
C GLU A 22 -12.43 18.63 8.54
N LYS A 23 -12.31 19.73 7.80
CA LYS A 23 -13.46 20.56 7.40
C LYS A 23 -14.17 20.06 6.15
N HIS A 24 -13.50 19.24 5.33
CA HIS A 24 -13.96 18.83 3.99
C HIS A 24 -14.07 17.31 3.84
N PHE A 25 -14.71 16.63 4.81
CA PHE A 25 -14.84 15.17 4.81
C PHE A 25 -15.68 14.62 3.65
N ALA A 26 -16.65 15.40 3.15
CA ALA A 26 -17.51 15.01 2.02
C ALA A 26 -16.89 15.31 0.65
N VAL A 27 -15.77 16.03 0.61
CA VAL A 27 -15.12 16.42 -0.64
C VAL A 27 -14.28 15.26 -1.15
N LYS A 28 -14.51 14.87 -2.40
CA LYS A 28 -13.64 13.92 -3.10
C LYS A 28 -12.26 14.55 -3.30
N ILE A 29 -11.23 13.80 -2.92
CA ILE A 29 -9.84 14.22 -3.10
C ILE A 29 -9.32 13.66 -4.42
N ASP A 30 -8.94 14.56 -5.32
CA ASP A 30 -8.35 14.22 -6.62
C ASP A 30 -6.95 14.80 -6.72
N LEU A 31 -5.97 13.93 -6.47
CA LEU A 31 -4.55 14.18 -6.62
C LEU A 31 -3.98 13.33 -7.77
N SER A 32 -4.83 12.92 -8.72
CA SER A 32 -4.45 12.05 -9.83
C SER A 32 -3.40 12.71 -10.72
N GLN A 33 -2.30 12.00 -10.98
CA GLN A 33 -1.15 12.52 -11.74
C GLN A 33 -0.47 13.75 -11.12
N ALA A 34 -0.75 14.06 -9.84
CA ALA A 34 -0.08 15.16 -9.17
C ALA A 34 1.44 14.93 -9.11
N ASN A 35 2.21 15.97 -9.43
CA ASN A 35 3.65 15.95 -9.23
C ASN A 35 3.98 16.30 -7.77
N LEU A 36 4.23 15.27 -6.95
CA LEU A 36 4.61 15.36 -5.54
C LEU A 36 6.07 14.90 -5.33
N LYS A 37 6.90 14.97 -6.37
CA LYS A 37 8.30 14.58 -6.32
C LYS A 37 9.05 15.40 -5.26
N GLY A 38 9.73 14.71 -4.36
CA GLY A 38 10.49 15.34 -3.28
C GLY A 38 9.64 16.06 -2.21
N ALA A 39 8.31 15.89 -2.23
CA ALA A 39 7.44 16.54 -1.27
C ALA A 39 7.65 15.98 0.15
N VAL A 40 7.57 16.85 1.16
CA VAL A 40 7.58 16.47 2.57
C VAL A 40 6.13 16.29 3.01
N LEU A 41 5.68 15.03 3.09
CA LEU A 41 4.30 14.63 3.35
C LEU A 41 4.18 13.88 4.68
N ILE A 42 5.04 14.21 5.64
CA ILE A 42 5.12 13.56 6.95
C ILE A 42 3.80 13.76 7.69
N GLY A 43 3.13 12.66 8.04
CA GLY A 43 1.84 12.69 8.73
C GLY A 43 0.65 13.15 7.88
N ALA A 44 0.80 13.23 6.54
CA ALA A 44 -0.28 13.68 5.67
C ALA A 44 -1.45 12.68 5.65
N ASN A 45 -2.66 13.17 5.85
CA ASN A 45 -3.88 12.38 5.69
C ASN A 45 -4.31 12.35 4.22
N LEU A 46 -3.84 11.34 3.50
CA LEU A 46 -4.16 11.08 2.08
C LEU A 46 -5.22 9.97 1.93
N SER A 47 -5.97 9.68 3.01
CA SER A 47 -7.00 8.63 2.98
C SER A 47 -8.08 8.89 1.93
N ALA A 48 -8.52 7.83 1.26
CA ALA A 48 -9.53 7.86 0.19
C ALA A 48 -9.23 8.81 -0.99
N ALA A 49 -8.00 9.30 -1.12
CA ALA A 49 -7.60 10.16 -2.23
C ALA A 49 -7.41 9.36 -3.52
N ASP A 50 -7.79 9.96 -4.64
CA ASP A 50 -7.36 9.49 -5.95
C ASP A 50 -5.92 9.95 -6.19
N LEU A 51 -4.96 9.03 -6.07
CA LEU A 51 -3.53 9.25 -6.30
C LEU A 51 -3.05 8.50 -7.54
N SER A 52 -3.98 8.12 -8.43
CA SER A 52 -3.66 7.36 -9.62
C SER A 52 -2.68 8.13 -10.50
N GLY A 53 -1.53 7.54 -10.82
CA GLY A 53 -0.45 8.18 -11.59
C GLY A 53 0.31 9.27 -10.84
N ALA A 54 0.05 9.52 -9.56
CA ALA A 54 0.76 10.55 -8.80
C ALA A 54 2.27 10.21 -8.68
N ASN A 55 3.12 11.24 -8.80
CA ASN A 55 4.56 11.07 -8.69
C ASN A 55 5.02 11.39 -7.27
N PHE A 56 5.30 10.37 -6.46
CA PHE A 56 5.88 10.50 -5.12
C PHE A 56 7.41 10.30 -5.12
N SER A 57 8.08 10.24 -6.26
CA SER A 57 9.51 9.92 -6.28
C SER A 57 10.31 10.83 -5.33
N GLN A 58 11.15 10.25 -4.49
CA GLN A 58 11.95 10.97 -3.47
C GLN A 58 11.14 11.73 -2.39
N ALA A 59 9.82 11.53 -2.30
CA ALA A 59 9.01 12.15 -1.25
C ALA A 59 9.22 11.47 0.11
N ASP A 60 8.93 12.20 1.19
CA ASP A 60 8.90 11.67 2.57
C ASP A 60 7.44 11.45 3.01
N LEU A 61 7.03 10.20 3.13
CA LEU A 61 5.69 9.75 3.54
C LEU A 61 5.67 9.19 4.97
N CYS A 62 6.69 9.47 5.80
CA CYS A 62 6.70 8.99 7.19
C CYS A 62 5.43 9.39 7.94
N GLY A 63 4.72 8.43 8.53
CA GLY A 63 3.47 8.66 9.26
C GLY A 63 2.25 9.01 8.39
N ALA A 64 2.38 9.05 7.06
CA ALA A 64 1.26 9.36 6.17
C ALA A 64 0.20 8.25 6.20
N ILE A 65 -1.07 8.63 5.99
CA ILE A 65 -2.21 7.73 5.96
C ILE A 65 -2.70 7.61 4.52
N LEU A 66 -2.55 6.44 3.92
CA LEU A 66 -2.97 6.12 2.56
C LEU A 66 -4.18 5.18 2.53
N SER A 67 -4.88 4.98 3.66
CA SER A 67 -6.02 4.08 3.73
C SER A 67 -7.12 4.42 2.71
N GLY A 68 -7.51 3.46 1.87
CA GLY A 68 -8.51 3.62 0.82
C GLY A 68 -8.04 4.42 -0.40
N ALA A 69 -6.76 4.79 -0.47
CA ALA A 69 -6.24 5.59 -1.58
C ALA A 69 -6.15 4.74 -2.86
N LYS A 70 -6.40 5.38 -4.01
CA LYS A 70 -6.17 4.77 -5.31
C LYS A 70 -4.75 5.06 -5.75
N LEU A 71 -3.91 4.02 -5.83
CA LEU A 71 -2.47 4.15 -6.07
C LEU A 71 -2.03 3.58 -7.44
N ALA A 72 -2.99 3.31 -8.32
CA ALA A 72 -2.71 2.74 -9.63
C ALA A 72 -1.75 3.62 -10.44
N GLY A 73 -0.61 3.07 -10.88
CA GLY A 73 0.41 3.79 -11.65
C GLY A 73 1.17 4.87 -10.86
N SER A 74 0.98 4.99 -9.55
CA SER A 74 1.71 5.97 -8.74
C SER A 74 3.19 5.57 -8.59
N ASN A 75 4.08 6.57 -8.56
CA ASN A 75 5.52 6.35 -8.57
C ASN A 75 6.12 6.52 -7.16
N PHE A 76 6.57 5.41 -6.57
CA PHE A 76 7.20 5.32 -5.25
C PHE A 76 8.74 5.25 -5.29
N LEU A 77 9.36 5.52 -6.44
CA LEU A 77 10.82 5.41 -6.60
C LEU A 77 11.56 6.27 -5.57
N LYS A 78 12.36 5.62 -4.70
CA LYS A 78 13.13 6.27 -3.62
C LYS A 78 12.28 7.07 -2.64
N VAL A 79 11.00 6.72 -2.49
CA VAL A 79 10.18 7.25 -1.39
C VAL A 79 10.81 6.85 -0.06
N VAL A 80 10.83 7.79 0.88
CA VAL A 80 11.15 7.51 2.27
C VAL A 80 9.85 7.31 3.03
N MET A 81 9.75 6.25 3.82
CA MET A 81 8.57 5.98 4.62
C MET A 81 8.89 5.25 5.92
N GLY A 82 7.93 5.28 6.84
CA GLY A 82 8.02 4.68 8.15
C GLY A 82 6.84 5.10 8.99
N ASN A 83 6.21 4.18 9.72
CA ASN A 83 4.91 4.39 10.36
C ASN A 83 3.79 4.81 9.37
N THR A 84 3.96 4.56 8.07
CA THR A 84 2.96 4.86 7.04
C THR A 84 1.88 3.78 7.05
N ILE A 85 0.63 4.15 6.79
CA ILE A 85 -0.52 3.24 6.88
C ILE A 85 -1.11 2.99 5.49
N PHE A 86 -1.08 1.72 5.07
CA PHE A 86 -1.79 1.20 3.92
C PHE A 86 -2.91 0.29 4.40
N GLY A 87 -4.14 0.68 4.14
CA GLY A 87 -5.32 -0.16 4.35
C GLY A 87 -6.27 0.00 3.17
N ASN A 88 -6.95 -1.06 2.78
CA ASN A 88 -7.90 -1.05 1.66
C ASN A 88 -7.39 -0.33 0.39
N SER A 89 -6.10 -0.49 0.07
CA SER A 89 -5.44 0.18 -1.06
C SER A 89 -4.87 -0.87 -2.00
N ASP A 90 -4.98 -0.66 -3.30
CA ASP A 90 -4.38 -1.55 -4.29
C ASP A 90 -2.99 -1.02 -4.69
N LEU A 91 -1.95 -1.80 -4.40
CA LEU A 91 -0.55 -1.51 -4.70
C LEU A 91 -0.06 -2.26 -5.96
N SER A 92 -0.93 -3.01 -6.65
CA SER A 92 -0.53 -3.89 -7.75
C SER A 92 0.05 -3.18 -8.97
N GLU A 93 -0.27 -1.90 -9.14
CA GLU A 93 0.21 -1.05 -10.24
C GLU A 93 1.11 0.10 -9.73
N ALA A 94 1.46 0.10 -8.45
CA ALA A 94 2.41 1.07 -7.92
C ALA A 94 3.82 0.73 -8.41
N ILE A 95 4.56 1.75 -8.85
CA ILE A 95 5.86 1.60 -9.49
C ILE A 95 6.96 1.92 -8.48
N GLY A 96 8.02 1.12 -8.44
CA GLY A 96 9.21 1.42 -7.66
C GLY A 96 9.09 1.10 -6.15
N LEU A 97 8.14 0.24 -5.76
CA LEU A 97 7.98 -0.22 -4.37
C LEU A 97 9.24 -0.92 -3.85
N GLU A 98 9.97 -1.62 -4.71
CA GLU A 98 11.24 -2.30 -4.42
C GLU A 98 12.40 -1.33 -4.10
N ASN A 99 12.23 -0.04 -4.41
CA ASN A 99 13.23 1.01 -4.19
C ASN A 99 12.88 1.94 -3.02
N VAL A 100 11.85 1.59 -2.25
CA VAL A 100 11.41 2.35 -1.10
C VAL A 100 12.44 2.25 0.03
N VAL A 101 12.67 3.38 0.70
CA VAL A 101 13.54 3.47 1.87
C VAL A 101 12.70 3.44 3.13
N HIS A 102 12.81 2.35 3.89
CA HIS A 102 12.08 2.17 5.14
C HIS A 102 12.91 2.69 6.33
N ARG A 103 12.48 3.79 6.96
CA ARG A 103 13.06 4.32 8.21
C ARG A 103 12.48 3.68 9.46
N ALA A 104 11.28 3.12 9.35
CA ALA A 104 10.59 2.37 10.39
C ALA A 104 9.59 1.39 9.75
N PRO A 105 9.14 0.35 10.46
CA PRO A 105 8.05 -0.51 10.01
C PRO A 105 6.81 0.31 9.63
N SER A 106 6.17 -0.06 8.52
CA SER A 106 4.93 0.56 8.06
C SER A 106 3.80 -0.47 8.15
N ARG A 107 2.57 0.01 8.34
CA ARG A 107 1.41 -0.87 8.53
C ARG A 107 0.78 -1.15 7.19
N VAL A 108 0.85 -2.40 6.74
CA VAL A 108 0.14 -2.88 5.54
C VAL A 108 -0.94 -3.86 5.98
N ALA A 109 -2.20 -3.46 5.83
CA ALA A 109 -3.33 -4.29 6.23
C ALA A 109 -3.52 -5.47 5.26
N THR A 110 -4.10 -6.55 5.77
CA THR A 110 -4.30 -7.81 5.01
C THR A 110 -5.19 -7.61 3.78
N ASP A 111 -6.14 -6.67 3.83
CA ASP A 111 -6.98 -6.30 2.68
C ASP A 111 -6.15 -5.76 1.50
N THR A 112 -5.09 -5.01 1.77
CA THR A 112 -4.20 -4.40 0.78
C THR A 112 -3.38 -5.48 0.07
N PHE A 113 -2.90 -6.49 0.81
CA PHE A 113 -2.29 -7.68 0.20
C PHE A 113 -3.26 -8.43 -0.72
N ALA A 114 -4.49 -8.65 -0.25
CA ALA A 114 -5.53 -9.33 -1.01
C ALA A 114 -5.90 -8.57 -2.30
N LEU A 115 -6.08 -7.24 -2.22
CA LEU A 115 -6.36 -6.38 -3.36
C LEU A 115 -5.22 -6.38 -4.38
N SER A 116 -3.97 -6.38 -3.89
CA SER A 116 -2.79 -6.29 -4.75
C SER A 116 -2.41 -7.62 -5.42
N LYS A 117 -3.13 -8.71 -5.14
CA LYS A 117 -3.01 -10.02 -5.82
C LYS A 117 -1.58 -10.57 -5.90
N GLY A 118 -0.73 -10.32 -4.92
CA GLY A 118 0.68 -10.78 -4.90
C GLY A 118 1.60 -10.05 -5.89
N LYS A 119 1.19 -8.89 -6.41
CA LYS A 119 2.04 -8.04 -7.27
C LYS A 119 2.92 -7.08 -6.46
N ILE A 120 2.84 -7.10 -5.13
CA ILE A 120 3.71 -6.32 -4.26
C ILE A 120 5.09 -6.99 -4.25
N PRO A 121 6.19 -6.29 -4.57
CA PRO A 121 7.54 -6.85 -4.48
C PRO A 121 7.87 -7.28 -3.05
N GLU A 122 8.42 -8.49 -2.85
CA GLU A 122 8.70 -9.08 -1.52
C GLU A 122 9.56 -8.18 -0.62
N ALA A 123 10.47 -7.40 -1.23
CA ALA A 123 11.31 -6.43 -0.52
C ALA A 123 10.50 -5.36 0.24
N PHE A 124 9.32 -4.96 -0.26
CA PHE A 124 8.53 -3.91 0.35
C PHE A 124 7.86 -4.36 1.68
N PRO A 125 7.13 -5.49 1.74
CA PRO A 125 6.64 -6.02 3.01
C PRO A 125 7.77 -6.38 3.98
N GLN A 126 8.90 -6.89 3.50
CA GLN A 126 10.08 -7.13 4.34
C GLN A 126 10.61 -5.84 4.97
N GLY A 127 10.71 -4.76 4.19
CA GLY A 127 11.06 -3.42 4.69
C GLY A 127 10.01 -2.86 5.67
N CYS A 128 8.76 -3.32 5.59
CA CYS A 128 7.72 -3.02 6.58
C CYS A 128 7.80 -3.87 7.85
N GLY A 129 8.77 -4.79 7.95
CA GLY A 129 9.01 -5.64 9.11
C GLY A 129 8.34 -7.01 9.07
N LEU A 130 7.81 -7.45 7.92
CA LEU A 130 7.23 -8.77 7.77
C LEU A 130 8.28 -9.81 7.35
N SER A 131 8.28 -10.97 7.99
CA SER A 131 9.03 -12.14 7.56
C SER A 131 8.44 -12.77 6.30
N SER A 132 9.25 -13.53 5.53
CA SER A 132 8.75 -14.24 4.33
C SER A 132 7.58 -15.18 4.64
N ALA A 133 7.55 -15.80 5.84
CA ALA A 133 6.44 -16.63 6.28
C ALA A 133 5.15 -15.82 6.51
N GLU A 134 5.24 -14.62 7.11
CA GLU A 134 4.09 -13.73 7.29
C GLU A 134 3.54 -13.20 5.95
N ILE A 135 4.43 -12.94 4.99
CA ILE A 135 4.06 -12.51 3.64
C ILE A 135 3.27 -13.62 2.94
N GLU A 136 3.78 -14.85 2.96
CA GLU A 136 3.11 -16.02 2.39
C GLU A 136 1.71 -16.23 3.00
N CYS A 137 1.61 -16.24 4.34
CA CYS A 137 0.34 -16.37 5.05
C CYS A 137 -0.67 -15.27 4.66
N LYS A 138 -0.22 -14.01 4.55
CA LYS A 138 -1.08 -12.87 4.19
C LYS A 138 -1.59 -12.97 2.77
N GLU A 139 -0.74 -13.38 1.83
CA GLU A 139 -1.19 -13.60 0.45
C GLU A 139 -2.25 -14.69 0.35
N LEU A 140 -2.06 -15.80 1.07
CA LEU A 140 -2.97 -16.95 1.07
C LEU A 140 -4.32 -16.67 1.78
N SER A 141 -4.34 -15.68 2.68
CA SER A 141 -5.55 -15.27 3.40
C SER A 141 -6.59 -14.54 2.53
N ASN A 142 -6.33 -14.34 1.23
CA ASN A 142 -7.27 -13.69 0.33
C ASN A 142 -8.53 -14.57 0.10
N PRO A 143 -9.73 -14.11 0.52
CA PRO A 143 -10.97 -14.88 0.36
C PRO A 143 -11.37 -15.08 -1.11
N LYS A 144 -10.83 -14.26 -2.02
CA LYS A 144 -11.07 -14.36 -3.47
C LYS A 144 -10.04 -15.21 -4.22
N LEU A 145 -9.04 -15.77 -3.54
CA LEU A 145 -8.10 -16.71 -4.18
C LEU A 145 -8.84 -18.00 -4.54
N SER A 146 -8.79 -18.35 -5.82
CA SER A 146 -9.21 -19.67 -6.28
C SER A 146 -8.29 -20.77 -5.72
N ASN A 147 -8.82 -21.98 -5.60
CA ASN A 147 -8.02 -23.14 -5.15
C ASN A 147 -6.84 -23.42 -6.10
N GLU A 148 -6.99 -23.14 -7.40
CA GLU A 148 -5.91 -23.28 -8.38
C GLU A 148 -4.76 -22.28 -8.16
N GLU A 149 -5.08 -20.99 -7.92
CA GLU A 149 -4.08 -19.97 -7.64
C GLU A 149 -3.37 -20.23 -6.30
N MET A 150 -4.12 -20.71 -5.31
CA MET A 150 -3.57 -21.12 -4.02
C MET A 150 -2.55 -22.25 -4.20
N ASN A 151 -2.91 -23.31 -4.94
CA ASN A 151 -2.01 -24.43 -5.23
C ASN A 151 -0.78 -24.01 -6.05
N ARG A 152 -0.92 -23.10 -7.03
CA ARG A 152 0.23 -22.58 -7.80
C ARG A 152 1.21 -21.80 -6.92
N ARG A 153 0.73 -21.04 -5.93
CA ARG A 153 1.60 -20.32 -4.99
C ARG A 153 2.33 -21.27 -4.04
N PHE A 154 1.69 -22.37 -3.64
CA PHE A 154 2.33 -23.42 -2.83
C PHE A 154 3.44 -24.19 -3.55
N THR A 155 3.26 -24.51 -4.83
CA THR A 155 4.20 -25.37 -5.58
C THR A 155 5.40 -24.63 -6.18
N SER A 156 5.39 -23.29 -6.20
CA SER A 156 6.40 -22.48 -6.89
C SER A 156 7.57 -22.01 -6.01
N LYS A 157 7.53 -22.18 -4.68
CA LYS A 157 8.64 -21.81 -3.78
C LYS A 157 9.32 -23.06 -3.20
N PRO A 158 10.63 -23.28 -3.44
CA PRO A 158 11.37 -24.39 -2.82
C PRO A 158 11.58 -24.10 -1.32
N GLY A 159 11.15 -25.01 -0.45
CA GLY A 159 11.37 -24.93 1.00
C GLY A 159 10.16 -24.48 1.84
N SER A 160 8.98 -24.28 1.24
CA SER A 160 7.74 -24.07 1.99
C SER A 160 7.41 -25.34 2.79
N SER A 161 7.55 -25.26 4.11
CA SER A 161 7.13 -26.34 5.01
C SER A 161 5.65 -26.62 4.76
N GLY A 162 5.30 -27.83 4.36
CA GLY A 162 3.92 -28.26 4.05
C GLY A 162 2.90 -28.08 5.19
N PHE A 163 3.34 -27.60 6.36
CA PHE A 163 2.49 -27.24 7.50
C PHE A 163 1.52 -26.09 7.21
N CYS A 164 1.88 -25.09 6.40
CA CYS A 164 0.97 -23.97 6.11
C CYS A 164 -0.13 -24.36 5.10
N ALA A 165 0.15 -25.32 4.22
CA ALA A 165 -0.81 -25.86 3.25
C ALA A 165 -1.91 -26.68 3.91
N PHE A 166 -1.56 -27.54 4.87
CA PHE A 166 -2.54 -28.36 5.59
C PHE A 166 -3.52 -27.50 6.41
N TYR A 167 -3.01 -26.50 7.13
CA TYR A 167 -3.85 -25.68 8.02
C TYR A 167 -4.87 -24.82 7.26
N LEU A 168 -4.51 -24.29 6.08
CA LEU A 168 -5.41 -23.43 5.29
C LEU A 168 -6.42 -24.22 4.44
N VAL A 169 -6.07 -25.42 3.97
CA VAL A 169 -6.98 -26.29 3.21
C VAL A 169 -8.06 -26.89 4.12
N GLU A 170 -7.70 -27.31 5.34
CA GLU A 170 -8.70 -27.87 6.27
C GLU A 170 -9.66 -26.82 6.83
N HIS A 171 -9.22 -25.60 7.10
CA HIS A 171 -10.11 -24.55 7.64
C HIS A 171 -11.07 -23.93 6.62
N LYS A 172 -10.80 -24.02 5.31
CA LYS A 172 -11.79 -23.64 4.28
C LYS A 172 -12.88 -24.70 4.07
N SER A 173 -12.71 -25.92 4.60
CA SER A 173 -13.72 -26.98 4.56
C SER A 173 -14.78 -26.85 5.68
N TRP A 174 -14.65 -25.86 6.57
CA TRP A 174 -15.58 -25.62 7.70
C TRP A 174 -16.30 -24.25 7.60
N ARG A 175 -16.66 -23.82 6.39
CA ARG A 175 -17.62 -22.72 6.17
C ARG A 175 -18.60 -23.04 5.06
#